data_AF-A0A7Y4XCJ6-F1
#
_entry.id   AF-A0A7Y4XCJ6-F1
#
_cell.length_a   1.000
_cell.length_b   1.000
_cell.length_c   1.000
_cell.angle_alpha   90.00
_cell.angle_beta   90.00
_cell.angle_gamma   90.00
#
_symmetry.space_group_name_H-M   'P 1'
#
loop_
_entity.id
_entity.type
_entity.pdbx_description
1 polymer ?
#
loop_
_entity_poly.entity_id
_entity_poly.type
_entity_poly.pdbx_seq_one_letter_code
_entity_poly.pdbx_strand_id
1 'polypeptide(L)'
;MAFNWAEYLNLAQALAAPATFNAATLNADALARCAISRAYYAAFCHARNYARDRHGLLLRYNGDDHSLIKRHFLQRRAHGVAHKLDKLRSLRNESDYADAASDLPAKLADALAEAQKVIAILK
;
A
#
# COMPACT_ATOMS: atom_id res chain seq x y z
N MET A 1 -10.85 1.93 20.11
CA MET A 1 -9.51 1.56 19.62
C MET A 1 -9.38 1.99 18.17
N ALA A 2 -8.26 2.60 17.77
CA ALA A 2 -8.00 2.89 16.36
C ALA A 2 -7.50 1.63 15.65
N PHE A 3 -7.90 1.42 14.40
CA PHE A 3 -7.40 0.31 13.59
C PHE A 3 -5.90 0.47 13.29
N ASN A 4 -5.11 -0.58 13.50
CA ASN A 4 -3.71 -0.62 13.09
C ASN A 4 -3.61 -0.90 11.59
N TRP A 5 -3.34 0.14 10.79
CA TRP A 5 -3.25 0.00 9.34
C TRP A 5 -2.12 -0.92 8.87
N ALA A 6 -1.07 -1.12 9.69
CA ALA A 6 -0.02 -2.08 9.36
C ALA A 6 -0.54 -3.53 9.28
N GLU A 7 -1.67 -3.87 9.91
CA GLU A 7 -2.30 -5.20 9.80
C GLU A 7 -2.73 -5.54 8.38
N TYR A 8 -2.98 -4.55 7.52
CA TYR A 8 -3.24 -4.81 6.11
C TYR A 8 -2.00 -5.33 5.35
N LEU A 9 -0.79 -5.10 5.85
CA LEU A 9 0.40 -5.75 5.29
C LEU A 9 0.41 -7.24 5.64
N ASN A 10 0.03 -7.61 6.87
CA ASN A 10 -0.11 -9.02 7.27
C ASN A 10 -1.17 -9.72 6.42
N LEU A 11 -2.32 -9.06 6.17
CA LEU A 11 -3.34 -9.57 5.27
C LEU A 11 -2.83 -9.71 3.83
N ALA A 12 -2.08 -8.73 3.32
CA ALA A 12 -1.49 -8.80 1.98
C ALA A 12 -0.52 -9.99 1.85
N GLN A 13 0.30 -10.24 2.86
CA GLN A 13 1.21 -11.38 2.91
C GLN A 13 0.46 -12.72 2.95
N ALA A 14 -0.63 -12.80 3.73
CA ALA A 14 -1.48 -13.99 3.77
C ALA A 14 -2.14 -14.26 2.42
N LEU A 15 -2.65 -13.23 1.72
CA LEU A 15 -3.22 -13.34 0.38
C LEU A 15 -2.19 -13.78 -0.68
N ALA A 16 -0.92 -13.46 -0.48
CA ALA A 16 0.18 -13.89 -1.35
C ALA A 16 0.66 -15.33 -1.08
N ALA A 17 0.28 -15.93 0.05
CA ALA A 17 0.79 -17.22 0.48
C ALA A 17 -0.02 -18.39 -0.13
N PRO A 18 0.60 -19.29 -0.91
CA PRO A 18 -0.10 -20.43 -1.55
C PRO A 18 -0.75 -21.40 -0.55
N ALA A 19 -0.23 -21.46 0.68
CA ALA A 19 -0.75 -22.36 1.71
C ALA A 19 -2.01 -21.82 2.42
N THR A 20 -2.33 -20.53 2.26
CA THR A 20 -3.44 -19.89 2.98
C THR A 20 -4.77 -20.06 2.25
N PHE A 21 -4.74 -20.14 0.92
CA PHE A 21 -5.93 -20.17 0.09
C PHE A 21 -5.89 -21.35 -0.86
N ASN A 22 -7.03 -22.03 -1.02
CA ASN A 22 -7.13 -23.14 -1.96
C ASN A 22 -7.16 -22.61 -3.40
N ALA A 23 -6.11 -22.91 -4.17
CA ALA A 23 -6.01 -22.54 -5.59
C ALA A 23 -7.09 -23.18 -6.48
N ALA A 24 -7.79 -24.22 -6.01
CA ALA A 24 -8.91 -24.82 -6.72
C ALA A 24 -10.20 -23.98 -6.65
N THR A 25 -10.29 -23.04 -5.69
CA THR A 25 -11.52 -22.24 -5.46
C THR A 25 -11.33 -20.75 -5.69
N LEU A 26 -10.11 -20.24 -5.61
CA LEU A 26 -9.82 -18.82 -5.76
C LEU A 26 -8.85 -18.55 -6.91
N ASN A 27 -9.19 -17.55 -7.71
CA ASN A 27 -8.37 -17.10 -8.83
C ASN A 27 -7.08 -16.41 -8.32
N ALA A 28 -5.92 -16.84 -8.83
CA ALA A 28 -4.63 -16.33 -8.40
C ALA A 28 -4.44 -14.82 -8.68
N ASP A 29 -4.94 -14.32 -9.81
CA ASP A 29 -4.87 -12.90 -10.14
C ASP A 29 -5.73 -12.07 -9.19
N ALA A 30 -6.91 -12.56 -8.81
CA ALA A 30 -7.77 -11.91 -7.84
C ALA A 30 -7.09 -11.79 -6.47
N LEU A 31 -6.42 -12.86 -6.01
CA LEU A 31 -5.63 -12.84 -4.79
C LEU A 31 -4.47 -11.83 -4.87
N ALA A 32 -3.70 -11.86 -5.96
CA ALA A 32 -2.56 -10.96 -6.16
C ALA A 32 -2.99 -9.48 -6.23
N ARG A 33 -4.04 -9.17 -7.00
CA ARG A 33 -4.59 -7.81 -7.11
C ARG A 33 -5.09 -7.30 -5.76
N CYS A 34 -5.82 -8.14 -5.02
CA CYS A 34 -6.27 -7.81 -3.67
C CYS A 34 -5.09 -7.56 -2.72
N ALA A 35 -4.08 -8.43 -2.75
CA ALA A 35 -2.88 -8.29 -1.92
C ALA A 35 -2.12 -6.99 -2.21
N ILE A 36 -1.94 -6.61 -3.48
CA ILE A 36 -1.34 -5.33 -3.88
C ILE A 36 -2.14 -4.14 -3.32
N SER A 37 -3.47 -4.19 -3.44
CA SER A 37 -4.37 -3.18 -2.88
C SER A 37 -4.22 -3.07 -1.36
N ARG A 38 -4.17 -4.20 -0.65
CA ARG A 38 -3.98 -4.23 0.82
C ARG A 38 -2.60 -3.70 1.23
N ALA A 39 -1.53 -4.06 0.52
CA ALA A 39 -0.19 -3.54 0.77
C ALA A 39 -0.14 -2.01 0.59
N TYR A 40 -0.77 -1.49 -0.46
CA TYR A 40 -0.90 -0.05 -0.67
C TYR A 40 -1.63 0.65 0.48
N TYR A 41 -2.82 0.16 0.87
CA TYR A 41 -3.59 0.79 1.94
C TYR A 41 -2.89 0.71 3.29
N ALA A 42 -2.14 -0.37 3.57
CA ALA A 42 -1.30 -0.48 4.75
C ALA A 42 -0.30 0.69 4.82
N ALA A 43 0.50 0.84 3.77
CA ALA A 43 1.53 1.87 3.70
C ALA A 43 0.94 3.30 3.67
N PHE A 44 -0.07 3.53 2.83
CA PHE A 44 -0.67 4.84 2.65
C PHE A 44 -1.36 5.32 3.92
N CYS A 45 -2.22 4.51 4.53
CA CYS A 45 -2.94 4.93 5.74
C CYS A 45 -2.01 5.03 6.95
N HIS A 46 -0.99 4.19 7.05
CA HIS A 46 0.07 4.34 8.06
C HIS A 46 0.80 5.68 7.89
N ALA A 47 1.24 5.99 6.67
CA ALA A 47 1.93 7.25 6.38
C ALA A 47 1.03 8.48 6.55
N ARG A 48 -0.25 8.38 6.18
CA ARG A 48 -1.28 9.41 6.41
C ARG A 48 -1.42 9.72 7.90
N ASN A 49 -1.61 8.68 8.72
CA ASN A 49 -1.79 8.86 10.16
C ASN A 49 -0.51 9.40 10.79
N TYR A 50 0.67 8.91 10.40
CA TYR A 50 1.94 9.46 10.83
C TYR A 50 2.05 10.96 10.51
N ALA A 51 1.71 11.37 9.28
CA ALA A 51 1.73 12.78 8.89
C ALA A 51 0.74 13.63 9.71
N ARG A 52 -0.47 13.13 9.98
CA ARG A 52 -1.46 13.82 10.82
C ARG A 52 -0.99 13.91 12.27
N ASP A 53 -0.62 12.79 12.87
CA ASP A 53 -0.39 12.66 14.31
C ASP A 53 0.98 13.19 14.74
N ARG A 54 2.01 13.03 13.91
CA ARG A 54 3.40 13.44 14.23
C ARG A 54 3.79 14.78 13.60
N HIS A 55 3.21 15.11 12.44
CA HIS A 55 3.55 16.35 11.73
C HIS A 55 2.44 17.40 11.76
N GLY A 56 1.26 17.09 12.31
CA GLY A 56 0.13 18.01 12.34
C GLY A 56 -0.49 18.29 10.96
N LEU A 57 -0.31 17.39 9.98
CA LEU A 57 -0.88 17.58 8.65
C LEU A 57 -2.42 17.53 8.70
N LEU A 58 -3.08 18.58 8.21
CA LEU A 58 -4.52 18.62 8.05
C LEU A 58 -4.94 17.86 6.80
N LEU A 59 -5.71 16.78 7.01
CA LEU A 59 -6.20 15.90 5.95
C LEU A 59 -7.55 16.40 5.42
N ARG A 60 -7.83 16.10 4.15
CA ARG A 60 -9.11 16.40 3.48
C ARG A 60 -10.10 15.25 3.54
N TYR A 61 -9.62 14.04 3.85
CA TYR A 61 -10.41 12.80 3.92
C TYR A 61 -11.11 12.46 2.59
N ASN A 62 -10.45 12.76 1.48
CA ASN A 62 -10.90 12.43 0.13
C ASN A 62 -9.70 12.00 -0.74
N GLY A 63 -9.94 11.77 -2.04
CA GLY A 63 -8.91 11.31 -2.97
C GLY A 63 -7.70 12.25 -3.12
N ASP A 64 -7.84 13.54 -2.80
CA ASP A 64 -6.73 14.51 -2.86
C ASP A 64 -5.61 14.20 -1.87
N ASP A 65 -5.94 13.51 -0.77
CA ASP A 65 -4.97 13.18 0.28
C ASP A 65 -3.79 12.38 -0.27
N HIS A 66 -3.98 11.59 -1.33
CA HIS A 66 -2.89 10.88 -1.99
C HIS A 66 -1.77 11.81 -2.46
N SER A 67 -2.15 12.90 -3.14
CA SER A 67 -1.20 13.89 -3.64
C SER A 67 -0.66 14.77 -2.51
N LEU A 68 -1.52 15.10 -1.53
CA LEU A 68 -1.15 15.88 -0.36
C LEU A 68 -0.04 15.19 0.47
N ILE A 69 -0.23 13.91 0.81
CA ILE A 69 0.70 13.14 1.63
C ILE A 69 2.05 12.95 0.92
N LYS A 70 2.03 12.63 -0.38
CA LYS A 70 3.26 12.56 -1.19
C LYS A 70 4.03 13.88 -1.11
N ARG A 71 3.36 15.01 -1.36
CA ARG A 71 3.97 16.34 -1.31
C ARG A 71 4.52 16.67 0.08
N HIS A 72 3.79 16.32 1.13
CA HIS A 72 4.21 16.51 2.52
C HIS A 72 5.54 15.82 2.82
N PHE A 73 5.69 14.55 2.45
CA PHE A 73 6.95 13.83 2.65
C PHE A 73 8.10 14.36 1.76
N LEU A 74 7.82 14.85 0.55
CA LEU A 74 8.82 15.53 -0.28
C LEU A 74 9.33 16.82 0.38
N GLN A 75 8.43 17.66 0.88
CA GLN A 75 8.78 18.92 1.56
C GLN A 75 9.62 18.69 2.82
N ARG A 76 9.40 17.56 3.50
CA ARG A 76 10.18 17.15 4.67
C ARG A 76 11.47 16.40 4.33
N ARG A 77 11.89 16.42 3.06
CA ARG A 77 13.09 15.72 2.54
C ARG A 77 13.06 14.19 2.75
N ALA A 78 11.88 13.62 3.02
CA ALA A 78 11.64 12.18 3.12
C ALA A 78 11.30 11.60 1.73
N HIS A 79 12.14 11.88 0.73
CA HIS A 79 11.91 11.50 -0.67
C HIS A 79 11.71 9.99 -0.85
N GLY A 80 12.44 9.18 -0.06
CA GLY A 80 12.29 7.74 -0.06
C GLY A 80 10.86 7.30 0.26
N VAL A 81 10.20 7.90 1.27
CA VAL A 81 8.81 7.57 1.60
C VAL A 81 7.87 8.02 0.48
N ALA A 82 8.05 9.24 -0.03
CA ALA A 82 7.21 9.79 -1.09
C ALA A 82 7.25 8.95 -2.37
N HIS A 83 8.44 8.52 -2.82
CA HIS A 83 8.59 7.69 -4.03
C HIS A 83 7.98 6.30 -3.85
N LYS A 84 8.08 5.73 -2.65
CA LYS A 84 7.48 4.42 -2.36
C LYS A 84 5.96 4.47 -2.37
N LEU A 85 5.37 5.50 -1.76
CA LEU A 85 3.92 5.73 -1.79
C LEU A 85 3.41 5.93 -3.21
N ASP A 86 4.17 6.65 -4.04
CA ASP A 86 3.83 6.86 -5.46
C ASP A 86 3.89 5.55 -6.26
N LYS A 87 4.96 4.77 -6.09
CA LYS A 87 5.10 3.45 -6.72
C LYS A 87 3.96 2.52 -6.31
N LEU A 88 3.65 2.44 -5.02
CA LEU A 88 2.54 1.61 -4.51
C LEU A 88 1.19 2.05 -5.07
N ARG A 89 0.94 3.36 -5.21
CA ARG A 89 -0.29 3.87 -5.82
C ARG A 89 -0.40 3.46 -7.27
N SER A 90 0.68 3.55 -8.04
CA SER A 90 0.70 3.12 -9.45
C SER A 90 0.41 1.62 -9.57
N LEU A 91 1.06 0.78 -8.76
CA LEU A 91 0.81 -0.67 -8.72
C LEU A 91 -0.64 -1.00 -8.37
N ARG A 92 -1.20 -0.30 -7.38
CA ARG A 92 -2.60 -0.46 -6.96
C ARG A 92 -3.58 -0.01 -8.04
N ASN A 93 -3.33 1.12 -8.70
CA ASN A 93 -4.21 1.59 -9.77
C ASN A 93 -4.26 0.60 -10.94
N GLU A 94 -3.11 0.05 -11.34
CA GLU A 94 -3.07 -0.98 -12.37
C GLU A 94 -3.81 -2.25 -11.92
N SER A 95 -3.56 -2.71 -10.69
CA SER A 95 -4.16 -3.93 -10.15
C SER A 95 -5.68 -3.83 -9.96
N ASP A 96 -6.19 -2.67 -9.57
CA ASP A 96 -7.60 -2.46 -9.25
C ASP A 96 -8.44 -2.09 -10.48
N TYR A 97 -7.86 -1.46 -11.51
CA TYR A 97 -8.63 -0.88 -12.62
C TYR A 97 -8.28 -1.41 -14.01
N ALA A 98 -7.12 -2.05 -14.22
CA ALA A 98 -6.78 -2.58 -15.54
C ALA A 98 -7.51 -3.92 -15.79
N ASP A 99 -8.22 -4.01 -16.92
CA ASP A 99 -8.88 -5.25 -17.37
C ASP A 99 -7.87 -6.40 -17.54
N ALA A 100 -6.67 -6.08 -18.00
CA ALA A 100 -5.54 -7.00 -18.08
C ALA A 100 -4.34 -6.42 -17.33
N ALA A 101 -3.74 -7.22 -16.44
CA ALA A 101 -2.53 -6.86 -15.73
C ALA A 101 -1.46 -7.92 -16.01
N SER A 102 -0.32 -7.50 -16.57
CA SER A 102 0.84 -8.37 -16.75
C SER A 102 1.63 -8.46 -15.45
N ASP A 103 2.47 -9.49 -15.30
CA ASP A 103 3.53 -9.55 -14.29
C ASP A 103 3.05 -9.37 -12.83
N LEU A 104 1.82 -9.79 -12.52
CA LEU A 104 1.23 -9.68 -11.19
C LEU A 104 2.12 -10.27 -10.07
N PRO A 105 2.80 -11.42 -10.24
CA PRO A 105 3.71 -11.93 -9.22
C PRO A 105 4.85 -10.97 -8.87
N ALA A 106 5.47 -10.34 -9.88
CA ALA A 106 6.54 -9.37 -9.66
C ALA A 106 6.00 -8.08 -9.01
N LYS A 107 4.84 -7.59 -9.48
CA LYS A 107 4.16 -6.42 -8.92
C LYS A 107 3.74 -6.64 -7.47
N LEU A 108 3.30 -7.84 -7.13
CA LEU A 108 2.96 -8.25 -5.78
C LEU A 108 4.18 -8.23 -4.86
N ALA A 109 5.29 -8.86 -5.28
CA ALA A 109 6.53 -8.85 -4.51
C ALA A 109 7.02 -7.42 -4.26
N ASP A 110 6.98 -6.57 -5.29
CA ASP A 110 7.31 -5.15 -5.18
C ASP A 110 6.39 -4.41 -4.21
N ALA A 111 5.08 -4.62 -4.29
CA ALA A 111 4.12 -3.96 -3.41
C ALA A 111 4.34 -4.32 -1.93
N LEU A 112 4.55 -5.61 -1.63
CA LEU A 112 4.83 -6.07 -0.27
C LEU A 112 6.13 -5.47 0.27
N ALA A 113 7.20 -5.48 -0.54
CA ALA A 113 8.49 -4.96 -0.15
C ALA A 113 8.45 -3.44 0.09
N GLU A 114 7.78 -2.68 -0.78
CA GLU A 114 7.69 -1.23 -0.62
C GLU A 114 6.79 -0.83 0.56
N ALA A 115 5.70 -1.55 0.79
CA ALA A 115 4.85 -1.32 1.96
C ALA A 115 5.60 -1.56 3.28
N GLN A 116 6.34 -2.67 3.36
CA GLN A 116 7.17 -3.00 4.52
C GLN A 116 8.21 -1.90 4.81
N LYS A 117 8.87 -1.38 3.76
CA LYS A 117 9.85 -0.30 3.90
C LYS A 117 9.20 1.00 4.42
N VAL A 118 8.04 1.39 3.90
CA VAL A 118 7.32 2.59 4.37
C VAL A 118 6.98 2.46 5.86
N ILE A 119 6.42 1.33 6.27
CA ILE A 119 6.05 1.07 7.67
C ILE A 119 7.29 1.07 8.57
N ALA A 120 8.41 0.48 8.13
CA ALA A 120 9.65 0.45 8.91
C ALA A 120 10.30 1.84 9.08
N ILE A 121 10.20 2.72 8.07
CA ILE A 121 10.73 4.09 8.12
C ILE A 121 9.91 4.96 9.08
N LEU A 122 8.59 4.76 9.16
CA LEU A 122 7.67 5.61 9.92
C LEU A 122 7.26 4.94 11.23
N LYS A 123 7.94 5.24 12.35
CA LYS A 123 7.71 4.65 13.68
C LYS A 123 6.79 5.47 14.60
#